data_AF-A0A804LC98-F1
#
_entry.id   AF-A0A804LC98-F1
#
_cell.length_a   1.000
_cell.length_b   1.000
_cell.length_c   1.000
_cell.angle_alpha   90.00
_cell.angle_beta   90.00
_cell.angle_gamma   90.00
#
_symmetry.space_group_name_H-M   'P 1'
#
loop_
_entity.id
_entity.type
_entity.pdbx_description
1 polymer ?
#
loop_
_entity_poly.entity_id
_entity_poly.type
_entity_poly.pdbx_seq_one_letter_code
_entity_poly.pdbx_strand_id
1 'polypeptide(L)'
;MEVFYYVVFGALAAIVAGLELGKSGKDRVATTSAFNSFKNNYVLVYSLMMSGDWLQGPYVYYLYSQYGFDKGDIGRLFIAGFGSSMLFGTIVGSLADKQGRKRACITYCISYILSCITKHSPEYRVLMIGRILGGIATSLLFSAFESWLVAEHNKRGFDPQWLSITFSKAIFLGNGLIAIVSGLFANLLAENLGFGPVAPFDAAACFLAIGMAVIMSSWSENYGDPSDSKDLMAQFKVAAKAIASDEKIALLGAIQSLFEGSMYTFVFLWTPALSPNEEDIPHGFIFATFMLSSMLGSSVASRLLARKLKVEGYMQIVFSISAVTLVLPVVTNVRACLVSHYCSGILRL
;
A
#
# COMPACT_ATOMS: atom_id res chain seq x y z
N MET A 1 27.26 6.92 7.35
CA MET A 1 25.90 6.98 6.76
C MET A 1 24.89 6.23 7.63
N GLU A 2 25.19 5.05 8.15
CA GLU A 2 24.25 4.26 8.98
C GLU A 2 23.76 4.96 10.26
N VAL A 3 24.65 5.62 11.02
CA VAL A 3 24.27 6.35 12.25
C VAL A 3 23.22 7.43 11.96
N PHE A 4 23.30 8.09 10.81
CA PHE A 4 22.32 9.11 10.42
C PHE A 4 20.92 8.49 10.26
N TYR A 5 20.81 7.35 9.57
CA TYR A 5 19.52 6.66 9.41
C TYR A 5 18.93 6.24 10.75
N TYR A 6 19.74 5.65 11.65
CA TYR A 6 19.27 5.24 12.98
C TYR A 6 18.79 6.44 13.82
N VAL A 7 19.49 7.56 13.78
CA VAL A 7 19.09 8.79 14.51
C VAL A 7 17.78 9.34 13.96
N VAL A 8 17.64 9.46 12.64
CA VAL A 8 16.42 9.95 11.98
C VAL A 8 15.24 9.03 12.29
N PHE A 9 15.41 7.72 12.15
CA PHE A 9 14.38 6.73 12.46
C PHE A 9 13.97 6.81 13.94
N GLY A 10 14.94 6.83 14.87
CA GLY A 10 14.68 6.91 16.31
C GLY A 10 13.93 8.18 16.70
N ALA A 11 14.31 9.32 16.14
CA ALA A 11 13.63 10.59 16.37
C ALA A 11 12.18 10.58 15.86
N LEU A 12 11.97 10.13 14.62
CA LEU A 12 10.63 10.00 14.05
C LEU A 12 9.77 9.00 14.83
N ALA A 13 10.36 7.89 15.29
CA ALA A 13 9.65 6.85 16.02
C ALA A 13 9.19 7.37 17.38
N ALA A 14 10.06 8.12 18.07
CA ALA A 14 9.71 8.78 19.33
C ALA A 14 8.58 9.80 19.15
N ILE A 15 8.61 10.61 18.08
CA ILE A 15 7.55 11.58 17.77
C ILE A 15 6.23 10.86 17.49
N VAL A 16 6.23 9.87 16.58
CA VAL A 16 5.03 9.10 16.24
C VAL A 16 4.45 8.40 17.46
N ALA A 17 5.30 7.74 18.27
CA ALA A 17 4.87 7.11 19.52
C ALA A 17 4.23 8.12 20.48
N GLY A 18 4.85 9.29 20.68
CA GLY A 18 4.29 10.36 21.50
C GLY A 18 2.95 10.89 20.96
N LEU A 19 2.81 11.00 19.65
CA LEU A 19 1.58 11.47 19.01
C LEU A 19 0.43 10.46 19.12
N GLU A 20 0.73 9.17 18.94
CA GLU A 20 -0.23 8.08 19.02
C GLU A 20 -0.64 7.78 20.47
N LEU A 21 0.31 7.73 21.40
CA LEU A 21 0.03 7.54 22.83
C LEU A 21 -0.75 8.73 23.43
N GLY A 22 -0.56 9.93 22.86
CA GLY A 22 -1.31 11.13 23.24
C GLY A 22 -2.76 11.20 22.71
N LYS A 23 -3.21 10.24 21.88
CA LYS A 23 -4.61 10.20 21.43
C LYS A 23 -5.50 9.80 22.61
N SER A 24 -6.33 10.73 23.09
CA SER A 24 -7.31 10.46 24.14
C SER A 24 -8.29 9.39 23.65
N GLY A 25 -8.41 8.27 24.37
CA GLY A 25 -9.32 7.15 24.08
C GLY A 25 -10.80 7.48 24.31
N LYS A 26 -11.21 8.74 24.06
CA LYS A 26 -12.55 9.26 24.35
C LYS A 26 -13.66 8.64 23.49
N ASP A 27 -13.32 7.92 22.43
CA ASP A 27 -14.27 7.25 21.54
C ASP A 27 -14.22 5.73 21.65
N ARG A 28 -14.19 5.18 22.87
CA ARG A 28 -14.47 3.74 23.06
C ARG A 28 -15.97 3.50 22.87
N VAL A 29 -16.39 3.35 21.62
CA VAL A 29 -17.72 2.85 21.28
C VAL A 29 -17.86 1.45 21.86
N ALA A 30 -18.90 1.22 22.67
CA ALA A 30 -19.19 -0.11 23.19
C ALA A 30 -19.57 -1.03 22.03
N THR A 31 -18.76 -2.07 21.79
CA THR A 31 -18.99 -3.04 20.72
C THR A 31 -19.28 -4.42 21.28
N THR A 32 -20.02 -5.22 20.52
CA THR A 32 -20.33 -6.61 20.91
C THR A 32 -19.11 -7.53 20.75
N SER A 33 -19.09 -8.63 21.51
CA SER A 33 -18.05 -9.68 21.38
C SER A 33 -18.01 -10.27 19.97
N ALA A 34 -19.19 -10.52 19.37
CA ALA A 34 -19.32 -11.01 18.01
C ALA A 34 -18.69 -10.07 16.97
N PHE A 35 -18.94 -8.76 17.08
CA PHE A 35 -18.31 -7.77 16.22
C PHE A 35 -16.80 -7.71 16.42
N ASN A 36 -16.32 -7.77 17.66
CA ASN A 36 -14.87 -7.75 17.93
C ASN A 36 -14.15 -8.95 17.34
N SER A 37 -14.74 -10.14 17.39
CA SER A 37 -14.20 -11.34 16.74
C SER A 37 -14.14 -11.17 15.22
N PHE A 38 -15.23 -10.71 14.60
CA PHE A 38 -15.29 -10.42 13.16
C PHE A 38 -14.24 -9.38 12.72
N LYS A 39 -14.21 -8.23 13.39
CA LYS A 39 -13.24 -7.16 13.14
C LYS A 39 -11.80 -7.64 13.28
N ASN A 40 -11.47 -8.35 14.36
CA ASN A 40 -10.11 -8.82 14.60
C ASN A 40 -9.68 -9.87 13.56
N ASN A 41 -10.60 -10.73 13.12
CA ASN A 41 -10.34 -11.65 12.01
C ASN A 41 -10.02 -10.91 10.71
N TYR A 42 -10.86 -9.94 10.32
CA TYR A 42 -10.61 -9.14 9.12
C TYR A 42 -9.29 -8.37 9.21
N VAL A 43 -9.05 -7.68 10.33
CA VAL A 43 -7.82 -6.90 10.55
C VAL A 43 -6.58 -7.80 10.53
N LEU A 44 -6.66 -9.01 11.10
CA LEU A 44 -5.57 -9.98 11.03
C LEU A 44 -5.27 -10.37 9.58
N VAL A 45 -6.30 -10.80 8.84
CA VAL A 45 -6.15 -11.18 7.43
C VAL A 45 -5.58 -10.02 6.62
N TYR A 46 -6.17 -8.84 6.72
CA TYR A 46 -5.70 -7.65 6.01
C TYR A 46 -4.25 -7.31 6.36
N SER A 47 -3.88 -7.40 7.64
CA SER A 47 -2.48 -7.19 8.07
C SER A 47 -1.52 -8.19 7.43
N LEU A 48 -1.89 -9.48 7.34
CA LEU A 48 -1.07 -10.49 6.66
C LEU A 48 -0.90 -10.21 5.17
N MET A 49 -1.96 -9.74 4.50
CA MET A 49 -1.90 -9.38 3.07
C MET A 49 -1.00 -8.16 2.86
N MET A 50 -1.19 -7.12 3.68
CA MET A 50 -0.35 -5.92 3.66
C MET A 50 1.12 -6.24 3.98
N SER A 51 1.41 -7.20 4.87
CA SER A 51 2.78 -7.66 5.09
C SER A 51 3.41 -8.18 3.79
N GLY A 52 2.65 -8.95 3.00
CA GLY A 52 3.11 -9.47 1.71
C GLY A 52 3.51 -8.36 0.73
N ASP A 53 2.71 -7.30 0.63
CA ASP A 53 3.01 -6.15 -0.23
C ASP A 53 4.24 -5.37 0.28
N TRP A 54 4.27 -5.05 1.58
CA TRP A 54 5.30 -4.17 2.15
C TRP A 54 6.67 -4.83 2.31
N LEU A 55 6.75 -6.15 2.47
CA LEU A 55 8.03 -6.87 2.53
C LEU A 55 8.82 -6.76 1.23
N GLN A 56 8.13 -6.72 0.10
CA GLN A 56 8.75 -6.67 -1.23
C GLN A 56 9.24 -5.26 -1.58
N GLY A 57 8.48 -4.23 -1.15
CA GLY A 57 8.67 -2.83 -1.51
C GLY A 57 10.13 -2.33 -1.55
N PRO A 58 10.95 -2.57 -0.52
CA PRO A 58 12.32 -2.06 -0.49
C PRO A 58 13.26 -2.69 -1.52
N TYR A 59 13.00 -3.94 -1.93
CA TYR A 59 13.96 -4.76 -2.67
C TYR A 59 13.61 -4.96 -4.15
N VAL A 60 12.42 -4.58 -4.62
CA VAL A 60 12.02 -4.89 -6.01
C VAL A 60 12.91 -4.24 -7.06
N TYR A 61 13.26 -2.96 -6.88
CA TYR A 61 14.19 -2.28 -7.78
C TYR A 61 15.59 -2.90 -7.68
N TYR A 62 16.08 -3.03 -6.44
CA TYR A 62 17.42 -3.55 -6.16
C TYR A 62 17.63 -4.95 -6.74
N LEU A 63 16.66 -5.85 -6.57
CA LEU A 63 16.71 -7.21 -7.12
C LEU A 63 16.90 -7.21 -8.63
N TYR A 64 16.19 -6.35 -9.36
CA TYR A 64 16.33 -6.31 -10.83
C TYR A 64 17.68 -5.71 -11.25
N SER A 65 18.19 -4.75 -10.49
CA SER A 65 19.54 -4.22 -10.70
C SER A 65 20.59 -5.31 -10.49
N GLN A 66 20.44 -6.16 -9.47
CA GLN A 66 21.32 -7.31 -9.21
C GLN A 66 21.28 -8.37 -10.32
N TYR A 67 20.17 -8.47 -11.05
CA TYR A 67 20.07 -9.31 -12.25
C TYR A 67 20.67 -8.67 -13.50
N GLY A 68 21.24 -7.46 -13.40
CA GLY A 68 21.91 -6.77 -14.49
C GLY A 68 20.96 -6.01 -15.43
N PHE A 69 19.71 -5.78 -15.02
CA PHE A 69 18.78 -4.98 -15.82
C PHE A 69 19.08 -3.49 -15.71
N ASP A 70 19.03 -2.79 -16.85
CA ASP A 70 19.17 -1.35 -16.86
C ASP A 70 17.91 -0.64 -16.33
N LYS A 71 18.01 0.68 -16.10
CA LYS A 71 16.89 1.48 -15.59
C LYS A 71 15.67 1.46 -16.52
N GLY A 72 15.88 1.31 -17.84
CA GLY A 72 14.80 1.27 -18.83
C GLY A 72 13.99 -0.02 -18.74
N ASP A 73 14.67 -1.16 -18.63
CA ASP A 73 14.06 -2.48 -18.48
C ASP A 73 13.34 -2.64 -17.14
N ILE A 74 13.95 -2.15 -16.05
CA ILE A 74 13.28 -2.08 -14.75
C ILE A 74 12.04 -1.19 -14.86
N GLY A 75 12.14 -0.04 -15.54
CA GLY A 75 11.00 0.85 -15.80
C GLY A 75 9.84 0.14 -16.51
N ARG A 76 10.13 -0.63 -17.56
CA ARG A 76 9.12 -1.44 -18.29
C ARG A 76 8.45 -2.47 -17.39
N LEU A 77 9.19 -3.12 -16.49
CA LEU A 77 8.64 -4.07 -15.52
C LEU A 77 7.68 -3.38 -14.52
N PHE A 78 8.01 -2.18 -14.03
CA PHE A 78 7.10 -1.40 -13.19
C PHE A 78 5.85 -0.95 -13.95
N ILE A 79 6.01 -0.43 -15.18
CA ILE A 79 4.90 -0.03 -16.04
C ILE A 79 3.96 -1.21 -16.31
N ALA A 80 4.50 -2.41 -16.54
CA ALA A 80 3.68 -3.59 -16.74
C ALA A 80 2.84 -3.97 -15.51
N GLY A 81 3.40 -3.83 -14.29
CA GLY A 81 2.66 -4.08 -13.06
C GLY A 81 1.56 -3.05 -12.79
N PHE A 82 1.85 -1.77 -12.95
CA PHE A 82 0.82 -0.72 -12.79
C PHE A 82 -0.23 -0.78 -13.91
N GLY A 83 0.21 -0.99 -15.15
CA GLY A 83 -0.65 -1.14 -16.31
C GLY A 83 -1.57 -2.35 -16.20
N SER A 84 -1.07 -3.51 -15.71
CA SER A 84 -1.94 -4.65 -15.48
C SER A 84 -2.96 -4.38 -14.38
N SER A 85 -2.60 -3.71 -13.28
CA SER A 85 -3.56 -3.33 -12.24
C SER A 85 -4.67 -2.41 -12.80
N MET A 86 -4.30 -1.44 -13.65
CA MET A 86 -5.28 -0.57 -14.32
C MET A 86 -6.24 -1.34 -15.23
N LEU A 87 -5.73 -2.26 -16.05
CA LEU A 87 -6.53 -3.01 -17.03
C LEU A 87 -7.40 -4.07 -16.35
N PHE A 88 -6.84 -4.82 -15.42
CA PHE A 88 -7.53 -5.95 -14.80
C PHE A 88 -8.35 -5.53 -13.58
N GLY A 89 -8.07 -4.41 -12.92
CA GLY A 89 -8.79 -4.02 -11.71
C GLY A 89 -10.29 -3.81 -11.91
N THR A 90 -10.68 -3.22 -13.03
CA THR A 90 -12.11 -3.00 -13.37
C THR A 90 -12.83 -4.31 -13.69
N ILE A 91 -12.16 -5.22 -14.38
CA ILE A 91 -12.70 -6.53 -14.76
C ILE A 91 -12.82 -7.42 -13.53
N VAL A 92 -11.74 -7.55 -12.76
CA VAL A 92 -11.61 -8.49 -11.66
C VAL A 92 -12.52 -8.11 -10.49
N GLY A 93 -12.73 -6.82 -10.21
CA GLY A 93 -13.74 -6.37 -9.24
C GLY A 93 -15.15 -6.84 -9.61
N SER A 94 -15.56 -6.64 -10.87
CA SER A 94 -16.87 -7.10 -11.34
C SER A 94 -17.03 -8.63 -11.34
N LEU A 95 -15.94 -9.36 -11.60
CA LEU A 95 -15.93 -10.83 -11.55
C LEU A 95 -16.00 -11.33 -10.11
N ALA A 96 -15.35 -10.64 -9.17
CA ALA A 96 -15.42 -10.96 -7.74
C ALA A 96 -16.86 -10.90 -7.23
N ASP A 97 -17.63 -9.89 -7.66
CA ASP A 97 -19.04 -9.76 -7.30
C ASP A 97 -19.91 -10.91 -7.84
N LYS A 98 -19.60 -11.43 -9.04
CA LYS A 98 -20.37 -12.52 -9.67
C LYS A 98 -19.96 -13.91 -9.21
N GLN A 99 -18.65 -14.16 -9.06
CA GLN A 99 -18.09 -15.49 -8.81
C GLN A 99 -17.79 -15.77 -7.34
N GLY A 100 -17.82 -14.74 -6.48
CA GLY A 100 -17.61 -14.83 -5.05
C GLY A 100 -16.41 -14.01 -4.59
N ARG A 101 -16.61 -13.16 -3.59
CA ARG A 101 -15.56 -12.26 -3.07
C ARG A 101 -14.50 -13.00 -2.25
N LYS A 102 -14.85 -14.09 -1.56
CA LYS A 102 -13.87 -14.93 -0.85
C LYS A 102 -12.94 -15.61 -1.87
N ARG A 103 -13.50 -16.18 -2.94
CA ARG A 103 -12.70 -16.75 -4.04
C ARG A 103 -11.75 -15.73 -4.65
N ALA A 104 -12.22 -14.51 -4.89
CA ALA A 104 -11.38 -13.42 -5.39
C ALA A 104 -10.20 -13.10 -4.44
N CYS A 105 -10.43 -13.08 -3.12
CA CYS A 105 -9.36 -12.90 -2.13
C CYS A 105 -8.36 -14.08 -2.10
N ILE A 106 -8.82 -15.31 -2.37
CA ILE A 106 -7.92 -16.47 -2.53
C ILE A 106 -7.12 -16.37 -3.84
N THR A 107 -7.75 -15.91 -4.92
CA THR A 107 -7.07 -15.63 -6.20
C THR A 107 -5.99 -14.57 -6.03
N TYR A 108 -6.22 -13.56 -5.19
CA TYR A 108 -5.18 -12.60 -4.78
C TYR A 108 -3.97 -13.34 -4.19
N CYS A 109 -4.18 -14.15 -3.14
CA CYS A 109 -3.08 -14.88 -2.49
C CYS A 109 -2.29 -15.73 -3.50
N ILE A 110 -2.99 -16.50 -4.34
CA ILE A 110 -2.35 -17.39 -5.33
C ILE A 110 -1.56 -16.59 -6.35
N SER A 111 -2.18 -15.58 -6.98
CA SER A 111 -1.52 -14.77 -8.01
C SER A 111 -0.31 -14.02 -7.44
N TYR A 112 -0.38 -13.57 -6.18
CA TYR A 112 0.70 -12.83 -5.56
C TYR A 112 1.85 -13.74 -5.08
N ILE A 113 1.55 -14.92 -4.55
CA ILE A 113 2.56 -15.96 -4.26
C ILE A 113 3.29 -16.36 -5.55
N LEU A 114 2.56 -16.58 -6.64
CA LEU A 114 3.18 -16.87 -7.94
C LEU A 114 4.06 -15.72 -8.43
N SER A 115 3.62 -14.47 -8.23
CA SER A 115 4.45 -13.28 -8.50
C SER A 115 5.75 -13.30 -7.69
N CYS A 116 5.70 -13.63 -6.39
CA CYS A 116 6.92 -13.78 -5.56
C CYS A 116 7.84 -14.88 -6.10
N ILE A 117 7.30 -16.05 -6.46
CA ILE A 117 8.09 -17.17 -6.99
C ILE A 117 8.84 -16.77 -8.26
N THR A 118 8.25 -15.93 -9.13
CA THR A 118 8.96 -15.44 -10.33
C THR A 118 10.28 -14.73 -10.03
N LYS A 119 10.43 -14.18 -8.81
CA LYS A 119 11.60 -13.42 -8.38
C LYS A 119 12.81 -14.29 -8.08
N HIS A 120 12.69 -15.61 -8.15
CA HIS A 120 13.83 -16.52 -8.13
C HIS A 120 14.49 -16.68 -9.51
N SER A 121 13.83 -16.23 -10.58
CA SER A 121 14.37 -16.33 -11.94
C SER A 121 14.92 -14.98 -12.40
N PRO A 122 16.16 -14.93 -12.93
CA PRO A 122 16.70 -13.73 -13.56
C PRO A 122 16.14 -13.49 -14.97
N GLU A 123 15.29 -14.37 -15.50
CA GLU A 123 14.80 -14.24 -16.87
C GLU A 123 13.72 -13.15 -16.97
N TYR A 124 13.97 -12.14 -17.81
CA TYR A 124 13.10 -10.96 -17.96
C TYR A 124 11.63 -11.31 -18.23
N ARG A 125 11.38 -12.33 -19.07
CA ARG A 125 10.01 -12.77 -19.40
C ARG A 125 9.27 -13.35 -18.20
N VAL A 126 9.98 -14.10 -17.35
CA VAL A 126 9.43 -14.67 -16.10
C VAL A 126 9.09 -13.54 -15.13
N LEU A 127 9.99 -12.55 -14.99
CA LEU A 127 9.75 -11.36 -14.16
C LEU A 127 8.58 -10.52 -14.65
N MET A 128 8.40 -10.42 -15.98
CA MET A 128 7.28 -9.72 -16.62
C MET A 128 5.94 -10.39 -16.29
N ILE A 129 5.86 -11.72 -16.40
CA ILE A 129 4.68 -12.48 -15.98
C ILE A 129 4.40 -12.22 -14.49
N GLY A 130 5.44 -12.26 -13.65
CA GLY A 130 5.32 -11.93 -12.24
C GLY A 130 4.76 -10.53 -12.00
N ARG A 131 5.20 -9.52 -12.76
CA ARG A 131 4.66 -8.15 -12.64
C ARG A 131 3.21 -8.05 -13.04
N ILE A 132 2.80 -8.74 -14.11
CA ILE A 132 1.39 -8.79 -14.53
C ILE A 132 0.53 -9.42 -13.42
N LEU A 133 0.96 -10.57 -12.89
CA LEU A 133 0.30 -11.25 -11.77
C LEU A 133 0.23 -10.37 -10.52
N GLY A 134 1.34 -9.68 -10.19
CA GLY A 134 1.41 -8.75 -9.07
C GLY A 134 0.45 -7.57 -9.21
N GLY A 135 0.26 -7.03 -10.41
CA GLY A 135 -0.73 -5.99 -10.65
C GLY A 135 -2.17 -6.48 -10.52
N ILE A 136 -2.49 -7.68 -11.02
CA ILE A 136 -3.81 -8.31 -10.82
C ILE A 136 -4.09 -8.51 -9.33
N ALA A 137 -3.09 -9.00 -8.59
CA ALA A 137 -3.18 -9.14 -7.15
C ALA A 137 -3.43 -7.79 -6.46
N THR A 138 -2.66 -6.76 -6.79
CA THR A 138 -2.83 -5.42 -6.21
C THR A 138 -4.26 -4.90 -6.39
N SER A 139 -4.86 -5.09 -7.58
CA SER A 139 -6.25 -4.69 -7.80
C SER A 139 -7.24 -5.44 -6.93
N LEU A 140 -7.04 -6.75 -6.74
CA LEU A 140 -7.88 -7.58 -5.87
C LEU A 140 -7.80 -7.16 -4.41
N LEU A 141 -6.60 -6.82 -3.93
CA LEU A 141 -6.37 -6.41 -2.53
C LEU A 141 -7.23 -5.20 -2.15
N PHE A 142 -7.24 -4.17 -3.00
CA PHE A 142 -7.97 -2.92 -2.74
C PHE A 142 -9.44 -2.95 -3.17
N SER A 143 -9.94 -4.05 -3.74
CA SER A 143 -11.36 -4.17 -4.17
C SER A 143 -12.10 -5.29 -3.46
N ALA A 144 -11.65 -6.53 -3.59
CA ALA A 144 -12.38 -7.71 -3.14
C ALA A 144 -12.46 -7.80 -1.61
N PHE A 145 -11.39 -7.43 -0.89
CA PHE A 145 -11.34 -7.48 0.57
C PHE A 145 -12.33 -6.49 1.20
N GLU A 146 -12.32 -5.23 0.74
CA GLU A 146 -13.24 -4.22 1.24
C GLU A 146 -14.69 -4.58 0.91
N SER A 147 -14.94 -5.03 -0.31
CA SER A 147 -16.28 -5.46 -0.74
C SER A 147 -16.78 -6.64 0.11
N TRP A 148 -15.91 -7.61 0.42
CA TRP A 148 -16.27 -8.73 1.29
C TRP A 148 -16.64 -8.24 2.71
N LEU A 149 -15.83 -7.33 3.27
CA LEU A 149 -16.08 -6.75 4.60
C LEU A 149 -17.43 -6.05 4.65
N VAL A 150 -17.73 -5.19 3.68
CA VAL A 150 -18.98 -4.42 3.63
C VAL A 150 -20.19 -5.35 3.56
N ALA A 151 -20.18 -6.35 2.68
CA ALA A 151 -21.29 -7.29 2.56
C ALA A 151 -21.49 -8.12 3.83
N GLU A 152 -20.41 -8.67 4.40
CA GLU A 152 -20.51 -9.51 5.59
C GLU A 152 -20.91 -8.69 6.84
N HIS A 153 -20.45 -7.44 6.94
CA HIS A 153 -20.85 -6.51 7.99
C HIS A 153 -22.36 -6.23 7.95
N ASN A 154 -22.88 -5.89 6.77
CA ASN A 154 -24.31 -5.61 6.56
C ASN A 154 -25.16 -6.87 6.78
N LYS A 155 -24.72 -8.02 6.29
CA LYS A 155 -25.40 -9.32 6.47
C LYS A 155 -25.57 -9.69 7.95
N ARG A 156 -24.59 -9.34 8.79
CA ARG A 156 -24.62 -9.59 10.24
C ARG A 156 -25.42 -8.55 11.02
N GLY A 157 -25.95 -7.52 10.36
CA GLY A 157 -26.75 -6.47 10.98
C GLY A 157 -25.96 -5.62 11.99
N PHE A 158 -24.66 -5.48 11.77
CA PHE A 158 -23.82 -4.63 12.62
C PHE A 158 -24.06 -3.14 12.36
N ASP A 159 -23.81 -2.31 13.38
CA ASP A 159 -23.98 -0.86 13.27
C ASP A 159 -23.10 -0.28 12.14
N PRO A 160 -23.64 0.56 11.22
CA PRO A 160 -22.86 1.20 10.17
C PRO A 160 -21.64 1.99 10.68
N GLN A 161 -21.70 2.56 11.88
CA GLN A 161 -20.59 3.31 12.47
C GLN A 161 -19.37 2.41 12.74
N TRP A 162 -19.59 1.12 13.04
CA TRP A 162 -18.54 0.16 13.33
C TRP A 162 -17.74 -0.27 12.11
N LEU A 163 -18.31 -0.11 10.91
CA LEU A 163 -17.60 -0.38 9.65
C LEU A 163 -16.45 0.60 9.45
N SER A 164 -16.71 1.90 9.66
CA SER A 164 -15.68 2.95 9.59
C SER A 164 -14.55 2.69 10.59
N ILE A 165 -14.88 2.27 11.83
CA ILE A 165 -13.88 1.89 12.84
C ILE A 165 -13.00 0.74 12.35
N THR A 166 -13.57 -0.24 11.66
CA THR A 166 -12.84 -1.39 11.12
C THR A 166 -11.87 -0.96 10.02
N PHE A 167 -12.33 -0.15 9.05
CA PHE A 167 -11.48 0.38 7.99
C PHE A 167 -10.34 1.23 8.54
N SER A 168 -10.63 2.18 9.44
CA SER A 168 -9.59 3.00 10.06
C SER A 168 -8.54 2.16 10.78
N LYS A 169 -8.96 1.11 11.51
CA LYS A 169 -8.03 0.20 12.19
C LYS A 169 -7.21 -0.63 11.21
N ALA A 170 -7.83 -1.13 10.14
CA ALA A 170 -7.18 -1.92 9.10
C ALA A 170 -6.12 -1.09 8.36
N ILE A 171 -6.44 0.14 7.97
CA ILE A 171 -5.52 1.07 7.30
C ILE A 171 -4.38 1.47 8.25
N PHE A 172 -4.68 1.85 9.49
CA PHE A 172 -3.65 2.23 10.46
C PHE A 172 -2.64 1.11 10.75
N LEU A 173 -3.14 -0.12 10.96
CA LEU A 173 -2.26 -1.26 11.18
C LEU A 173 -1.54 -1.68 9.89
N GLY A 174 -2.27 -1.81 8.79
CA GLY A 174 -1.75 -2.31 7.52
C GLY A 174 -0.77 -1.36 6.82
N ASN A 175 -1.16 -0.10 6.61
CA ASN A 175 -0.35 0.91 5.91
C ASN A 175 0.61 1.67 6.84
N GLY A 176 0.39 1.61 8.16
CA GLY A 176 1.28 2.24 9.14
C GLY A 176 2.23 1.22 9.77
N LEU A 177 1.75 0.52 10.81
CA LEU A 177 2.61 -0.32 11.64
C LEU A 177 3.23 -1.49 10.90
N ILE A 178 2.42 -2.24 10.13
CA ILE A 178 2.89 -3.40 9.35
C ILE A 178 3.88 -2.97 8.30
N ALA A 179 3.68 -1.83 7.63
CA ALA A 179 4.64 -1.32 6.65
C ALA A 179 6.03 -1.06 7.27
N ILE A 180 6.08 -0.45 8.45
CA ILE A 180 7.33 -0.20 9.19
C ILE A 180 7.99 -1.52 9.60
N VAL A 181 7.22 -2.44 10.21
CA VAL A 181 7.74 -3.74 10.67
C VAL A 181 8.22 -4.58 9.50
N SER A 182 7.49 -4.60 8.38
CA SER A 182 7.90 -5.30 7.16
C SER A 182 9.18 -4.73 6.57
N GLY A 183 9.36 -3.41 6.55
CA GLY A 183 10.61 -2.79 6.10
C GLY A 183 11.82 -3.23 6.95
N LEU A 184 11.67 -3.20 8.27
CA LEU A 184 12.72 -3.65 9.20
C LEU A 184 12.98 -5.17 9.09
N PHE A 185 11.93 -5.97 8.96
CA PHE A 185 12.04 -7.41 8.81
C PHE A 185 12.68 -7.81 7.47
N ALA A 186 12.33 -7.11 6.39
CA ALA A 186 12.98 -7.29 5.10
C ALA A 186 14.48 -6.91 5.16
N ASN A 187 14.83 -5.86 5.91
CA ASN A 187 16.25 -5.52 6.19
C ASN A 187 16.96 -6.64 6.95
N LEU A 188 16.33 -7.16 8.00
CA LEU A 188 16.88 -8.25 8.79
C LEU A 188 17.15 -9.50 7.93
N LEU A 189 16.20 -9.88 7.08
CA LEU A 189 16.32 -11.07 6.22
C LEU A 189 17.40 -10.92 5.15
N ALA A 190 17.36 -9.82 4.38
CA ALA A 190 18.24 -9.66 3.24
C ALA A 190 19.67 -9.26 3.63
N GLU A 191 19.83 -8.32 4.56
CA GLU A 191 21.12 -7.72 4.93
C GLU A 191 21.72 -8.40 6.16
N ASN A 192 21.04 -8.35 7.30
CA ASN A 192 21.63 -8.79 8.58
C ASN A 192 21.86 -10.31 8.65
N LEU A 193 20.94 -11.11 8.09
CA LEU A 193 21.07 -12.57 8.00
C LEU A 193 21.75 -13.04 6.71
N GLY A 194 21.94 -12.14 5.73
CA GLY A 194 22.62 -12.44 4.48
C GLY A 194 21.89 -13.44 3.57
N PHE A 195 20.57 -13.59 3.69
CA PHE A 195 19.80 -14.47 2.80
C PHE A 195 19.58 -13.88 1.39
N GLY A 196 19.99 -12.62 1.18
CA GLY A 196 19.96 -11.96 -0.11
C GLY A 196 18.60 -11.32 -0.46
N PRO A 197 18.53 -10.64 -1.61
CA PRO A 197 17.40 -9.77 -1.97
C PRO A 197 16.10 -10.53 -2.30
N VAL A 198 16.15 -11.84 -2.50
CA VAL A 198 14.97 -12.68 -2.77
C VAL A 198 14.24 -13.07 -1.46
N ALA A 199 14.94 -13.13 -0.32
CA ALA A 199 14.38 -13.58 0.95
C ALA A 199 13.14 -12.81 1.44
N PRO A 200 13.03 -11.46 1.26
CA PRO A 200 11.81 -10.74 1.58
C PRO A 200 10.60 -11.16 0.74
N PHE A 201 10.81 -11.61 -0.50
CA PHE A 201 9.74 -12.12 -1.38
C PHE A 201 9.25 -13.50 -0.92
N ASP A 202 10.15 -14.35 -0.43
CA ASP A 202 9.80 -15.64 0.16
C ASP A 202 9.03 -15.47 1.47
N ALA A 203 9.49 -14.56 2.33
CA ALA A 203 8.74 -14.19 3.52
C ALA A 203 7.34 -13.68 3.15
N ALA A 204 7.22 -12.78 2.16
CA ALA A 204 5.92 -12.32 1.67
C ALA A 204 5.02 -13.49 1.24
N ALA A 205 5.54 -14.45 0.48
CA ALA A 205 4.80 -15.65 0.08
C ALA A 205 4.32 -16.48 1.28
N CYS A 206 5.13 -16.64 2.32
CA CYS A 206 4.74 -17.32 3.55
C CYS A 206 3.59 -16.61 4.27
N PHE A 207 3.67 -15.28 4.45
CA PHE A 207 2.60 -14.49 5.08
C PHE A 207 1.29 -14.57 4.28
N LEU A 208 1.38 -14.51 2.95
CA LEU A 208 0.23 -14.67 2.06
C LEU A 208 -0.39 -16.07 2.15
N ALA A 209 0.42 -17.12 2.24
CA ALA A 209 -0.05 -18.49 2.39
C ALA A 209 -0.77 -18.71 3.74
N ILE A 210 -0.21 -18.15 4.82
CA ILE A 210 -0.86 -18.18 6.15
C ILE A 210 -2.20 -17.44 6.09
N GLY A 211 -2.23 -16.22 5.53
CA GLY A 211 -3.46 -15.47 5.41
C GLY A 211 -4.49 -16.15 4.50
N MET A 212 -4.06 -16.82 3.43
CA MET A 212 -4.92 -17.65 2.59
C MET A 212 -5.57 -18.79 3.39
N ALA A 213 -4.80 -19.48 4.23
CA ALA A 213 -5.34 -20.54 5.11
C ALA A 213 -6.36 -19.98 6.12
N VAL A 214 -6.11 -18.78 6.66
CA VAL A 214 -7.07 -18.09 7.53
C VAL A 214 -8.35 -17.71 6.77
N ILE A 215 -8.25 -17.15 5.56
CA ILE A 215 -9.41 -16.83 4.71
C ILE A 215 -10.21 -18.10 4.41
N MET A 216 -9.54 -19.18 4.00
CA MET A 216 -10.19 -20.45 3.67
C MET A 216 -11.00 -21.01 4.84
N SER A 217 -10.46 -20.94 6.06
CA SER A 217 -11.07 -21.50 7.27
C SER A 217 -12.11 -20.58 7.92
N SER A 218 -11.95 -19.26 7.84
CA SER A 218 -12.75 -18.31 8.63
C SER A 218 -13.74 -17.45 7.83
N TRP A 219 -13.54 -17.28 6.53
CA TRP A 219 -14.42 -16.44 5.72
C TRP A 219 -15.55 -17.24 5.09
N SER A 220 -16.76 -16.70 5.10
CA SER A 220 -17.91 -17.16 4.31
C SER A 220 -17.84 -16.62 2.90
N GLU A 221 -18.40 -17.35 1.93
CA GLU A 221 -18.59 -16.80 0.58
C GLU A 221 -19.74 -15.79 0.58
N ASN A 222 -19.51 -14.65 -0.07
CA ASN A 222 -20.53 -13.63 -0.30
C ASN A 222 -20.36 -13.03 -1.71
N TYR A 223 -21.45 -12.48 -2.23
CA TYR A 223 -21.60 -12.07 -3.63
C TYR A 223 -22.12 -10.63 -3.70
N GLY A 224 -21.93 -9.99 -4.86
CA GLY A 224 -22.61 -8.74 -5.18
C GLY A 224 -24.11 -8.96 -5.40
N ASP A 225 -24.88 -7.87 -5.39
CA ASP A 225 -26.31 -7.92 -5.61
C ASP A 225 -26.62 -8.39 -7.06
N PRO A 226 -27.36 -9.49 -7.28
CA PRO A 226 -27.70 -9.98 -8.61
C PRO A 226 -28.47 -8.96 -9.46
N SER A 227 -29.24 -8.08 -8.82
CA SER A 227 -30.01 -7.04 -9.50
C SER A 227 -29.14 -5.91 -10.08
N ASP A 228 -27.91 -5.78 -9.57
CA ASP A 228 -26.94 -4.78 -9.99
C ASP A 228 -25.87 -5.34 -10.94
N SER A 229 -26.11 -6.55 -11.49
CA SER A 229 -25.28 -7.21 -12.50
C SER A 229 -25.31 -6.54 -13.87
N LYS A 230 -25.13 -5.22 -13.90
CA LYS A 230 -25.05 -4.40 -15.12
C LYS A 230 -23.87 -4.84 -15.96
N ASP A 231 -24.07 -4.79 -17.28
CA ASP A 231 -23.02 -4.99 -18.26
C ASP A 231 -21.84 -4.02 -18.00
N LEU A 232 -20.61 -4.52 -18.14
CA LEU A 232 -19.39 -3.75 -17.86
C LEU A 232 -19.38 -2.46 -18.67
N MET A 233 -19.74 -2.53 -19.95
CA MET A 233 -19.74 -1.37 -20.84
C MET A 233 -20.76 -0.31 -20.39
N ALA A 234 -21.89 -0.73 -19.81
CA ALA A 234 -22.87 0.19 -19.23
C ALA A 234 -22.31 0.89 -17.98
N GLN A 235 -21.59 0.18 -17.10
CA GLN A 235 -20.96 0.77 -15.91
C GLN A 235 -19.90 1.81 -16.31
N PHE A 236 -19.04 1.48 -17.28
CA PHE A 236 -18.05 2.41 -17.82
C PHE A 236 -18.70 3.67 -18.41
N LYS A 237 -19.79 3.53 -19.15
CA LYS A 237 -20.51 4.67 -19.72
C LYS A 237 -21.11 5.58 -18.63
N VAL A 238 -21.65 5.01 -17.57
CA VAL A 238 -22.16 5.76 -16.42
C VAL A 238 -21.03 6.49 -15.71
N ALA A 239 -19.91 5.82 -15.43
CA ALA A 239 -18.74 6.42 -14.79
C ALA A 239 -18.14 7.56 -15.65
N ALA A 240 -17.97 7.33 -16.95
CA ALA A 240 -17.48 8.35 -17.89
C ALA A 240 -18.42 9.56 -17.95
N LYS A 241 -19.74 9.34 -17.97
CA LYS A 241 -20.72 10.42 -17.92
C LYS A 241 -20.63 11.20 -16.61
N ALA A 242 -20.50 10.51 -15.47
CA ALA A 242 -20.39 11.16 -14.16
C ALA A 242 -19.14 12.06 -14.08
N ILE A 243 -17.99 11.56 -14.54
CA ILE A 243 -16.73 12.32 -14.59
C ILE A 243 -16.87 13.52 -15.54
N ALA A 244 -17.49 13.34 -16.71
CA ALA A 244 -17.66 14.42 -17.68
C ALA A 244 -18.69 15.47 -17.24
N SER A 245 -19.68 15.09 -16.44
CA SER A 245 -20.75 15.99 -16.00
C SER A 245 -20.43 16.81 -14.76
N ASP A 246 -19.49 16.34 -13.92
CA ASP A 246 -19.12 17.01 -12.67
C ASP A 246 -17.64 17.39 -12.69
N GLU A 247 -17.38 18.67 -12.88
CA GLU A 247 -16.03 19.25 -12.89
C GLU A 247 -15.27 18.94 -11.59
N LYS A 248 -15.96 18.84 -10.44
CA LYS A 248 -15.29 18.53 -9.17
C LYS A 248 -14.77 17.10 -9.17
N ILE A 249 -15.52 16.14 -9.72
CA ILE A 249 -15.07 14.75 -9.85
C ILE A 249 -13.85 14.68 -10.79
N ALA A 250 -13.91 15.38 -11.92
CA ALA A 250 -12.79 15.43 -12.86
C ALA A 250 -11.52 16.06 -12.23
N LEU A 251 -11.66 17.18 -11.52
CA LEU A 251 -10.55 17.86 -10.83
C LEU A 251 -9.97 17.00 -9.70
N LEU A 252 -10.80 16.34 -8.89
CA LEU A 252 -10.34 15.42 -7.86
C LEU A 252 -9.57 14.25 -8.46
N GLY A 253 -10.08 13.65 -9.54
CA GLY A 253 -9.38 12.59 -10.27
C GLY A 253 -8.03 13.05 -10.84
N ALA A 254 -7.96 14.27 -11.40
CA ALA A 254 -6.74 14.85 -11.93
C ALA A 254 -5.70 15.12 -10.81
N ILE A 255 -6.12 15.72 -9.69
CA ILE A 255 -5.26 15.99 -8.53
C ILE A 255 -4.70 14.67 -7.98
N GLN A 256 -5.55 13.67 -7.77
CA GLN A 256 -5.12 12.35 -7.28
C GLN A 256 -4.13 11.69 -8.24
N SER A 257 -4.42 11.71 -9.55
CA SER A 257 -3.55 11.10 -10.57
C SER A 257 -2.18 11.76 -10.62
N LEU A 258 -2.12 13.10 -10.55
CA LEU A 258 -0.86 13.85 -10.54
C LEU A 258 -0.05 13.56 -9.27
N PHE A 259 -0.71 13.54 -8.11
CA PHE A 259 -0.05 13.26 -6.84
C PHE A 259 0.48 11.83 -6.77
N GLU A 260 -0.35 10.82 -7.07
CA GLU A 260 0.08 9.42 -7.10
C GLU A 260 1.16 9.19 -8.16
N GLY A 261 1.06 9.80 -9.34
CA GLY A 261 2.08 9.71 -10.39
C GLY A 261 3.45 10.21 -9.92
N SER A 262 3.48 11.33 -9.20
CA SER A 262 4.72 11.85 -8.60
C SER A 262 5.28 10.91 -7.51
N MET A 263 4.40 10.33 -6.68
CA MET A 263 4.78 9.41 -5.62
C MET A 263 5.30 8.08 -6.17
N TYR A 264 4.69 7.51 -7.22
CA TYR A 264 5.19 6.29 -7.86
C TYR A 264 6.51 6.51 -8.59
N THR A 265 6.71 7.71 -9.17
CA THR A 265 8.00 8.11 -9.74
C THR A 265 9.08 8.13 -8.65
N PHE A 266 8.77 8.66 -7.47
CA PHE A 266 9.65 8.58 -6.31
C PHE A 266 9.93 7.12 -5.90
N VAL A 267 8.91 6.27 -5.77
CA VAL A 267 9.06 4.83 -5.42
C VAL A 267 9.95 4.10 -6.42
N PHE A 268 9.95 4.51 -7.69
CA PHE A 268 10.84 3.95 -8.70
C PHE A 268 12.28 4.48 -8.60
N LEU A 269 12.47 5.77 -8.31
CA LEU A 269 13.77 6.45 -8.41
C LEU A 269 14.56 6.55 -7.10
N TRP A 270 13.95 6.35 -5.93
CA TRP A 270 14.64 6.58 -4.65
C TRP A 270 15.87 5.67 -4.47
N THR A 271 15.79 4.38 -4.87
CA THR A 271 16.91 3.44 -4.79
C THR A 271 18.11 3.89 -5.64
N PRO A 272 17.97 4.12 -6.97
CA PRO A 272 19.09 4.58 -7.78
C PRO A 272 19.52 6.02 -7.48
N ALA A 273 18.67 6.84 -6.85
CA ALA A 273 19.04 8.19 -6.44
C ALA A 273 19.93 8.18 -5.19
N LEU A 274 19.70 7.25 -4.25
CA LEU A 274 20.52 7.11 -3.04
C LEU A 274 21.77 6.26 -3.26
N SER A 275 21.77 5.38 -4.27
CA SER A 275 22.92 4.55 -4.65
C SER A 275 23.33 4.79 -6.12
N PRO A 276 23.86 5.99 -6.45
CA PRO A 276 24.27 6.30 -7.83
C PRO A 276 25.54 5.58 -8.27
N ASN A 277 26.39 5.16 -7.32
CA ASN A 277 27.64 4.44 -7.57
C ASN A 277 27.58 2.98 -7.09
N GLU A 278 26.38 2.38 -7.03
CA GLU A 278 26.16 1.02 -6.52
C GLU A 278 26.67 0.84 -5.08
N GLU A 279 26.53 1.89 -4.28
CA GLU A 279 26.81 1.89 -2.84
C GLU A 279 25.77 1.00 -2.12
N ASP A 280 26.24 0.11 -1.24
CA ASP A 280 25.35 -0.69 -0.39
C ASP A 280 24.61 0.21 0.61
N ILE A 281 23.29 0.20 0.51
CA ILE A 281 22.40 0.96 1.39
C ILE A 281 21.40 0.03 2.07
N PRO A 282 21.01 0.29 3.32
CA PRO A 282 20.03 -0.54 4.03
C PRO A 282 18.62 -0.24 3.51
N HIS A 283 18.25 -0.88 2.39
CA HIS A 283 17.02 -0.64 1.64
C HIS A 283 15.78 -0.72 2.54
N GLY A 284 15.67 -1.79 3.33
CA GLY A 284 14.52 -2.02 4.22
C GLY A 284 14.42 -0.97 5.34
N PHE A 285 15.55 -0.54 5.88
CA PHE A 285 15.58 0.48 6.93
C PHE A 285 15.21 1.88 6.42
N ILE A 286 15.70 2.26 5.25
CA ILE A 286 15.32 3.52 4.57
C ILE A 286 13.82 3.51 4.27
N PHE A 287 13.31 2.39 3.72
CA PHE A 287 11.89 2.21 3.47
C PHE A 287 11.05 2.33 4.76
N ALA A 288 11.46 1.71 5.86
CA ALA A 288 10.78 1.82 7.14
C ALA A 288 10.74 3.27 7.65
N THR A 289 11.79 4.05 7.39
CA THR A 289 11.85 5.50 7.70
C THR A 289 10.83 6.30 6.88
N PHE A 290 10.66 5.97 5.59
CA PHE A 290 9.61 6.58 4.76
C PHE A 290 8.20 6.26 5.28
N MET A 291 7.94 5.00 5.64
CA MET A 291 6.64 4.58 6.18
C MET A 291 6.33 5.27 7.51
N LEU A 292 7.34 5.42 8.37
CA LEU A 292 7.20 6.13 9.64
C LEU A 292 6.87 7.61 9.45
N SER A 293 7.45 8.24 8.42
CA SER A 293 7.15 9.62 8.06
C SER A 293 5.75 9.78 7.47
N SER A 294 5.30 8.81 6.66
CA SER A 294 3.92 8.72 6.21
C SER A 294 2.95 8.63 7.38
N MET A 295 3.24 7.77 8.37
CA MET A 295 2.41 7.60 9.56
C MET A 295 2.37 8.86 10.44
N LEU A 296 3.50 9.57 10.56
CA LEU A 296 3.55 10.90 11.18
C LEU A 296 2.61 11.87 10.46
N GLY A 297 2.65 11.86 9.13
CA GLY A 297 1.78 12.70 8.29
C GLY A 297 0.29 12.45 8.54
N SER A 298 -0.14 11.18 8.51
CA SER A 298 -1.54 10.81 8.78
C SER A 298 -1.96 11.20 10.20
N SER A 299 -1.04 11.10 11.17
CA SER A 299 -1.28 11.50 12.57
C SER A 299 -1.53 13.00 12.73
N VAL A 300 -0.71 13.82 12.05
CA VAL A 300 -0.87 15.29 12.02
C VAL A 300 -2.19 15.66 11.37
N ALA A 301 -2.49 15.07 10.22
CA ALA A 301 -3.70 15.40 9.49
C ALA A 301 -4.98 14.97 10.22
N SER A 302 -4.98 13.82 10.89
CA SER A 302 -6.08 13.41 11.78
C SER A 302 -6.37 14.45 12.87
N ARG A 303 -5.32 15.07 13.45
CA ARG A 303 -5.47 16.17 14.41
C ARG A 303 -5.97 17.47 13.78
N LEU A 304 -5.58 17.77 12.54
CA LEU A 304 -6.09 18.94 11.81
C LEU A 304 -7.58 18.78 11.48
N LEU A 305 -8.00 17.58 11.07
CA LEU A 305 -9.40 17.25 10.81
C LEU A 305 -10.25 17.36 12.09
N ALA A 306 -9.72 16.90 13.24
CA ALA A 306 -10.40 17.04 14.53
C ALA A 306 -10.64 18.52 14.92
N ARG A 307 -9.83 19.46 14.40
CA ARG A 307 -10.00 20.91 14.61
C ARG A 307 -10.99 21.57 13.64
N LYS A 308 -11.73 20.79 12.85
CA LYS A 308 -12.71 21.26 11.84
C LYS A 308 -12.12 22.22 10.79
N LEU A 309 -10.83 22.09 10.50
CA LEU A 309 -10.23 22.81 9.38
C LEU A 309 -10.78 22.27 8.06
N LYS A 310 -11.06 23.17 7.12
CA LYS A 310 -11.48 22.79 5.76
C LYS A 310 -10.36 22.02 5.06
N VAL A 311 -10.72 20.89 4.46
CA VAL A 311 -9.77 19.99 3.78
C VAL A 311 -9.06 20.71 2.66
N GLU A 312 -9.78 21.54 1.92
CA GLU A 312 -9.28 22.32 0.81
C GLU A 312 -8.15 23.27 1.22
N GLY A 313 -8.23 23.84 2.43
CA GLY A 313 -7.25 24.80 2.93
C GLY A 313 -5.93 24.14 3.33
N TYR A 314 -5.97 23.09 4.15
CA TYR A 314 -4.73 22.45 4.59
C TYR A 314 -4.10 21.60 3.48
N MET A 315 -4.88 21.01 2.56
CA MET A 315 -4.35 20.23 1.44
C MET A 315 -3.52 21.10 0.48
N GLN A 316 -3.87 22.38 0.27
CA GLN A 316 -3.04 23.31 -0.50
C GLN A 316 -1.65 23.47 0.10
N ILE A 317 -1.56 23.57 1.43
CA ILE A 317 -0.29 23.66 2.15
C ILE A 317 0.49 22.35 1.99
N VAL A 318 -0.16 21.20 2.15
CA VAL A 318 0.46 19.88 1.97
C VAL A 318 1.04 19.75 0.55
N PHE A 319 0.25 20.04 -0.48
CA PHE A 319 0.74 19.98 -1.87
C PHE A 319 1.87 20.96 -2.15
N SER A 320 1.84 22.16 -1.55
CA SER A 320 2.91 23.15 -1.70
C SER A 320 4.21 22.66 -1.06
N ILE A 321 4.14 22.09 0.15
CA ILE A 321 5.29 21.50 0.82
C ILE A 321 5.82 20.31 0.01
N SER A 322 4.94 19.39 -0.43
CA SER A 322 5.32 18.26 -1.26
C SER A 322 6.03 18.73 -2.55
N ALA A 323 5.50 19.73 -3.25
CA ALA A 323 6.12 20.28 -4.45
C ALA A 323 7.53 20.84 -4.18
N VAL A 324 7.70 21.63 -3.10
CA VAL A 324 9.01 22.15 -2.70
C VAL A 324 9.98 21.01 -2.37
N THR A 325 9.53 20.00 -1.61
CA THR A 325 10.37 18.85 -1.26
C THR A 325 10.80 18.02 -2.46
N LEU A 326 9.92 17.86 -3.46
CA LEU A 326 10.22 17.14 -4.70
C LEU A 326 11.16 17.93 -5.64
N VAL A 327 11.14 19.27 -5.59
CA VAL A 327 12.04 20.12 -6.38
C VAL A 327 13.43 20.20 -5.75
N LEU A 328 13.55 20.06 -4.43
CA LEU A 328 14.81 20.27 -3.72
C LEU A 328 16.01 19.49 -4.28
N PRO A 329 15.94 18.19 -4.62
CA PRO A 329 17.09 17.47 -5.20
C PRO A 329 17.51 17.92 -6.58
N VAL A 330 16.62 18.57 -7.33
CA VAL A 330 16.97 19.18 -8.60
C VAL A 330 17.90 20.37 -8.36
N VAL A 331 17.72 21.08 -7.24
CA VAL A 331 18.46 22.30 -6.88
C VAL A 331 19.70 21.98 -6.05
N THR A 332 19.60 21.02 -5.12
CA THR A 332 20.69 20.62 -4.25
C THR A 332 21.29 19.30 -4.74
N ASN A 333 22.50 19.34 -5.30
CA ASN A 333 23.32 18.16 -5.64
C ASN A 333 23.75 17.31 -4.41
N VAL A 334 23.08 17.43 -3.27
CA VAL A 334 23.52 16.93 -1.97
C VAL A 334 22.82 15.60 -1.62
N ARG A 335 23.59 14.52 -1.76
CA ARG A 335 23.20 13.11 -1.53
C ARG A 335 22.52 12.82 -0.17
N ALA A 336 22.83 13.59 0.88
CA ALA A 336 22.34 13.37 2.25
C ALA A 336 20.98 14.05 2.58
N CYS A 337 20.54 15.00 1.76
CA CYS A 337 19.34 15.81 2.02
C CYS A 337 18.04 15.11 1.59
N LEU A 338 18.14 14.13 0.66
CA LEU A 338 17.00 13.44 0.08
C LEU A 338 16.16 12.72 1.13
N VAL A 339 16.76 11.97 2.04
CA VAL A 339 16.00 11.11 2.97
C VAL A 339 15.28 11.92 4.04
N SER A 340 15.94 12.91 4.65
CA SER A 340 15.33 13.70 5.74
C SER A 340 14.23 14.64 5.23
N HIS A 341 14.33 15.17 4.02
CA HIS A 341 13.36 16.15 3.50
C HIS A 341 12.25 15.52 2.64
N TYR A 342 12.47 14.36 2.00
CA TYR A 342 11.37 13.62 1.32
C TYR A 342 10.44 12.94 2.30
N CYS A 343 10.94 12.54 3.47
CA CYS A 343 10.10 12.12 4.58
C CYS A 343 9.03 13.17 4.93
N SER A 344 9.33 14.47 4.74
CA SER A 344 8.34 15.54 4.93
C SER A 344 7.33 15.67 3.78
N GLY A 345 7.63 15.15 2.59
CA GLY A 345 6.78 15.20 1.39
C GLY A 345 5.88 13.98 1.20
N ILE A 346 6.24 12.82 1.78
CA ILE A 346 5.41 11.60 1.84
C ILE A 346 4.39 11.73 2.98
N LEU A 347 3.59 12.80 2.95
CA LEU A 347 2.30 12.80 3.64
C LEU A 347 1.32 12.05 2.72
N ARG A 348 1.35 10.72 2.72
CA ARG A 348 0.16 9.98 2.29
C ARG A 348 -0.88 10.19 3.39
N LEU A 349 -1.93 10.92 3.02
CA LEU A 349 -3.12 11.08 3.82
C LEU A 349 -4.04 9.89 3.66
#